data_AF-A0A832EX38-F1
#
_entry.id   AF-A0A832EX38-F1
#
_cell.length_a   1.000
_cell.length_b   1.000
_cell.length_c   1.000
_cell.angle_alpha   90.00
_cell.angle_beta   90.00
_cell.angle_gamma   90.00
#
_symmetry.space_group_name_H-M   'P 1'
#
loop_
_entity.id
_entity.type
_entity.pdbx_description
1 polymer ?
#
loop_
_entity_poly.entity_id
_entity_poly.type
_entity_poly.pdbx_seq_one_letter_code
_entity_poly.pdbx_strand_id
1 'polypeptide(L)'
;MKVRQITLLGHKDHGKSTLIGNLLMLTKSVTQTRINEAKKYSKKLNKDFEPAFILDSFHEEREGGLTIDTTRAEVLYKNTAFSFIDVPGHEELINNMISGASYASVALLIVSAKKDEGIQDQTKRHLFIARMLGIKKLIVAINKMDLVEFSEQRFMQIKDELSDFINRIGFRSEDVSYIPISAYKGENILDHSTNMKWYKGPTLLEALKDTPEAGRAKDDGALRIILQGFLNGKRNSVMGKVVRGSIKLGEKATCIIPLNVNVIIKSIVVRGKRVNSAKEGNSVVLGL
;
A
#
# COMPACT_ATOMS: atom_id res chain seq x y z
N MET A 1 12.47 -0.57 -15.53
CA MET A 1 12.34 -0.13 -14.13
C MET A 1 11.35 -1.04 -13.41
N LYS A 2 11.72 -1.61 -12.25
CA LYS A 2 10.82 -2.51 -11.49
C LYS A 2 9.84 -1.67 -10.69
N VAL A 3 8.54 -1.82 -10.92
CA VAL A 3 7.49 -1.07 -10.20
C VAL A 3 6.81 -2.00 -9.19
N ARG A 4 6.83 -1.61 -7.92
CA ARG A 4 6.20 -2.32 -6.80
C ARG A 4 5.01 -1.53 -6.32
N GLN A 5 3.84 -2.17 -6.34
CA GLN A 5 2.60 -1.58 -5.88
C GLN A 5 2.40 -1.94 -4.41
N ILE A 6 2.36 -0.90 -3.58
CA ILE A 6 2.25 -1.00 -2.14
C ILE A 6 0.92 -0.39 -1.74
N THR A 7 0.15 -1.12 -0.94
CA THR A 7 -1.03 -0.56 -0.30
C THR A 7 -0.67 -0.12 1.11
N LEU A 8 -0.95 1.15 1.40
CA LEU A 8 -0.81 1.73 2.73
C LEU A 8 -2.03 1.40 3.58
N LEU A 9 -1.78 0.92 4.79
CA LEU A 9 -2.80 0.62 5.79
C LEU A 9 -2.48 1.38 7.08
N GLY A 10 -3.50 1.73 7.84
CA GLY A 10 -3.33 2.29 9.20
C GLY A 10 -4.47 3.22 9.58
N HIS A 11 -4.54 3.58 10.86
CA HIS A 11 -5.50 4.58 11.35
C HIS A 11 -5.19 5.97 10.78
N LYS A 12 -6.16 6.89 10.79
CA LYS A 12 -5.99 8.27 10.31
C LYS A 12 -4.79 8.95 10.96
N ASP A 13 -4.65 8.79 12.27
CA ASP A 13 -3.64 9.50 13.06
C ASP A 13 -2.28 8.80 13.14
N HIS A 14 -2.09 7.65 12.48
CA HIS A 14 -0.82 6.91 12.54
C HIS A 14 0.30 7.52 11.67
N GLY A 15 0.05 8.64 10.99
CA GLY A 15 1.07 9.36 10.23
C GLY A 15 1.35 8.79 8.84
N LYS A 16 0.32 8.29 8.15
CA LYS A 16 0.44 7.77 6.76
C LYS A 16 0.95 8.83 5.79
N SER A 17 0.29 9.99 5.76
CA SER A 17 0.65 11.12 4.90
C SER A 17 2.04 11.67 5.24
N THR A 18 2.37 11.74 6.53
CA THR A 18 3.71 12.13 7.00
C THR A 18 4.78 11.19 6.45
N LEU A 19 4.55 9.86 6.47
CA LEU A 19 5.49 8.90 5.95
C LEU A 19 5.71 9.05 4.44
N ILE A 20 4.63 9.17 3.67
CA ILE A 20 4.72 9.36 2.21
C ILE A 20 5.46 10.66 1.89
N GLY A 21 5.10 11.77 2.54
CA GLY A 21 5.77 13.06 2.35
C GLY A 21 7.26 12.98 2.64
N ASN A 22 7.64 12.28 3.72
CA ASN A 22 9.04 12.10 4.09
C ASN A 22 9.78 11.22 3.07
N LEU A 23 9.16 10.12 2.62
CA LEU A 23 9.71 9.26 1.56
C LEU A 23 9.97 10.03 0.26
N LEU A 24 9.04 10.88 -0.16
CA LEU A 24 9.20 11.73 -1.34
C LEU A 24 10.41 12.67 -1.19
N MET A 25 10.59 13.27 -0.01
CA MET A 25 11.74 14.14 0.29
C MET A 25 13.07 13.37 0.30
N LEU A 26 13.15 12.29 1.09
CA LEU A 26 14.39 11.51 1.27
C LEU A 26 14.88 10.90 -0.04
N THR A 27 13.97 10.48 -0.91
CA THR A 27 14.31 9.91 -2.21
C THR A 27 14.48 10.95 -3.31
N LYS A 28 14.31 12.25 -3.01
CA LYS A 28 14.30 13.34 -3.99
C LYS A 28 13.29 13.13 -5.11
N SER A 29 12.19 12.42 -4.82
CA SER A 29 11.08 12.17 -5.74
C SER A 29 10.12 13.37 -5.82
N VAL A 30 10.37 14.43 -5.04
CA VAL A 30 9.65 15.71 -5.09
C VAL A 30 10.62 16.86 -5.40
N THR A 31 10.16 17.86 -6.15
CA THR A 31 10.97 19.01 -6.55
C THR A 31 11.23 19.96 -5.38
N GLN A 32 12.37 20.66 -5.41
CA GLN A 32 12.70 21.64 -4.38
C GLN A 32 11.70 22.80 -4.31
N THR A 33 11.11 23.17 -5.45
CA THR A 33 10.04 24.18 -5.54
C THR A 33 8.85 23.79 -4.68
N ARG A 34 8.36 22.55 -4.79
CA ARG A 34 7.24 22.04 -4.00
C ARG A 34 7.55 21.97 -2.51
N ILE A 35 8.76 21.55 -2.14
CA ILE A 35 9.20 21.58 -0.74
C ILE A 35 9.13 23.01 -0.19
N ASN A 36 9.54 24.00 -0.99
CA ASN A 36 9.52 25.40 -0.58
C ASN A 36 8.08 25.95 -0.49
N GLU A 37 7.17 25.53 -1.38
CA GLU A 37 5.74 25.85 -1.31
C GLU A 37 5.08 25.29 -0.06
N ALA A 38 5.30 24.01 0.25
CA ALA A 38 4.81 23.38 1.46
C ALA A 38 5.36 24.07 2.73
N LYS A 39 6.63 24.51 2.72
CA LYS A 39 7.22 25.33 3.81
C LYS A 39 6.59 26.72 3.93
N LYS A 40 6.24 27.36 2.82
CA LYS A 40 5.51 28.65 2.84
C LYS A 40 4.10 28.45 3.40
N TYR A 41 3.45 27.35 3.02
CA TYR A 41 2.12 27.00 3.50
C TYR A 41 2.10 26.74 5.01
N SER A 42 3.05 25.95 5.53
CA SER A 42 3.14 25.71 6.98
C SER A 42 3.32 27.02 7.76
N LYS A 43 4.15 27.95 7.24
CA LYS A 43 4.31 29.30 7.81
C LYS A 43 3.02 30.13 7.79
N LYS A 44 2.23 30.07 6.72
CA LYS A 44 0.91 30.76 6.67
C LYS A 44 -0.04 30.24 7.75
N LEU A 45 0.04 28.95 8.05
CA LEU A 45 -0.76 28.30 9.10
C LEU A 45 -0.17 28.47 10.52
N ASN A 46 0.95 29.18 10.68
CA ASN A 46 1.70 29.29 11.94
C ASN A 46 2.06 27.93 12.55
N LYS A 47 2.41 26.95 11.70
CA LYS A 47 2.83 25.61 12.11
C LYS A 47 4.25 25.30 11.62
N ASP A 48 4.94 24.46 12.39
CA ASP A 48 6.21 23.89 11.97
C ASP A 48 6.02 23.06 10.69
N PHE A 49 7.08 22.98 9.88
CA PHE A 49 7.02 22.19 8.65
C PHE A 49 6.95 20.70 8.99
N GLU A 50 5.86 20.07 8.57
CA GLU A 50 5.69 18.63 8.56
C GLU A 50 5.78 18.07 7.13
N PRO A 51 6.37 16.88 6.93
CA PRO A 51 6.39 16.24 5.62
C PRO A 51 5.00 16.03 4.99
N ALA A 52 3.96 15.91 5.81
CA ALA A 52 2.57 15.76 5.35
C ALA A 52 2.09 16.95 4.50
N PHE A 53 2.59 18.17 4.74
CA PHE A 53 2.21 19.36 3.95
C PHE A 53 2.59 19.24 2.48
N ILE A 54 3.55 18.38 2.14
CA ILE A 54 3.86 18.09 0.73
C ILE A 54 2.63 17.49 0.06
N LEU A 55 1.92 16.59 0.74
CA LEU A 55 0.69 16.00 0.21
C LEU A 55 -0.48 16.97 0.20
N ASP A 56 -0.61 17.78 1.24
CA ASP A 56 -1.70 18.77 1.35
C ASP A 56 -1.65 19.82 0.23
N SER A 57 -0.44 20.21 -0.21
CA SER A 57 -0.30 21.10 -1.38
C SER A 57 -0.87 20.51 -2.68
N PHE A 58 -0.89 19.17 -2.84
CA PHE A 58 -1.55 18.54 -3.99
C PHE A 58 -3.08 18.57 -3.87
N HIS A 59 -3.62 18.62 -2.65
CA HIS A 59 -5.06 18.70 -2.42
C HIS A 59 -5.61 20.09 -2.76
N GLU A 60 -4.88 21.17 -2.45
CA GLU A 60 -5.27 22.54 -2.85
C GLU A 60 -5.23 22.73 -4.38
N GLU A 61 -4.24 22.16 -5.09
CA GLU A 61 -4.18 22.18 -6.56
C GLU A 61 -5.40 21.49 -7.21
N ARG A 62 -5.94 20.44 -6.56
CA ARG A 62 -7.14 19.73 -7.01
C ARG A 62 -8.40 20.60 -6.90
N GLU A 63 -8.56 21.33 -5.81
CA GLU A 63 -9.69 22.27 -5.64
C GLU A 63 -9.59 23.44 -6.64
N GLY A 64 -8.36 23.78 -7.08
CA GLY A 64 -8.08 24.73 -8.15
C GLY A 64 -8.21 24.19 -9.59
N GLY A 65 -8.63 22.93 -9.79
CA GLY A 65 -8.89 22.38 -11.13
C GLY A 65 -7.68 21.83 -11.89
N LEU A 66 -6.51 21.68 -11.24
CA LEU A 66 -5.33 21.03 -11.84
C LEU A 66 -5.39 19.52 -11.59
N THR A 67 -5.29 18.73 -12.66
CA THR A 67 -5.45 17.26 -12.61
C THR A 67 -4.14 16.57 -12.24
N ILE A 68 -3.81 16.52 -10.94
CA ILE A 68 -2.74 15.65 -10.43
C ILE A 68 -3.38 14.48 -9.69
N ASP A 69 -3.08 13.25 -10.14
CA ASP A 69 -3.61 12.01 -9.59
C ASP A 69 -3.06 11.78 -8.17
N THR A 70 -3.78 12.33 -7.19
CA THR A 70 -3.46 12.31 -5.74
C THR A 70 -3.58 10.92 -5.12
N THR A 71 -4.00 9.90 -5.87
CA THR A 71 -4.17 8.54 -5.35
C THR A 71 -2.87 7.73 -5.32
N ARG A 72 -1.79 8.24 -5.94
CA ARG A 72 -0.53 7.52 -6.12
C ARG A 72 0.69 8.39 -5.87
N ALA A 73 1.51 8.00 -4.90
CA ALA A 73 2.84 8.57 -4.71
C ALA A 73 3.89 7.61 -5.28
N GLU A 74 4.74 8.10 -6.19
CA GLU A 74 5.84 7.34 -6.76
C GLU A 74 7.17 7.72 -6.10
N VAL A 75 7.89 6.71 -5.60
CA VAL A 75 9.15 6.87 -4.88
C VAL A 75 10.21 6.00 -5.56
N LEU A 76 11.35 6.58 -5.91
CA LEU A 76 12.45 5.87 -6.56
C LEU A 76 13.56 5.54 -5.55
N TYR A 77 13.97 4.27 -5.49
CA TYR A 77 15.06 3.81 -4.64
C TYR A 77 15.83 2.65 -5.28
N LYS A 78 17.15 2.79 -5.44
CA LYS A 78 18.07 1.76 -5.97
C LYS A 78 17.48 1.01 -7.19
N ASN A 79 17.09 1.73 -8.25
CA ASN A 79 16.49 1.23 -9.51
C ASN A 79 15.12 0.52 -9.38
N THR A 80 14.45 0.71 -8.25
CA THR A 80 13.10 0.20 -7.99
C THR A 80 12.17 1.39 -7.75
N ALA A 81 11.03 1.41 -8.44
CA ALA A 81 9.97 2.37 -8.22
C ALA A 81 8.91 1.75 -7.29
N PHE A 82 8.51 2.50 -6.28
CA PHE A 82 7.45 2.17 -5.35
C PHE A 82 6.27 3.07 -5.64
N SER A 83 5.13 2.47 -5.98
CA SER A 83 3.87 3.18 -6.16
C SER A 83 3.02 2.90 -4.91
N PHE A 84 2.93 3.90 -4.05
CA PHE A 84 2.07 3.88 -2.89
C PHE A 84 0.68 4.30 -3.32
N ILE A 85 -0.27 3.37 -3.20
CA ILE A 85 -1.67 3.68 -3.39
C ILE A 85 -2.19 4.10 -2.02
N ASP A 86 -2.47 5.39 -1.88
CA ASP A 86 -3.03 5.89 -0.62
C ASP A 86 -4.46 5.37 -0.50
N VAL A 87 -4.69 4.62 0.58
CA VAL A 87 -6.00 4.13 0.94
C VAL A 87 -6.50 5.05 2.05
N PRO A 88 -7.42 5.97 1.74
CA PRO A 88 -7.95 6.85 2.76
C PRO A 88 -8.70 6.01 3.80
N GLY A 89 -8.31 6.19 5.06
CA GLY A 89 -8.79 5.40 6.20
C GLY A 89 -10.14 5.88 6.73
N HIS A 90 -11.16 6.04 5.88
CA HIS A 90 -12.53 6.28 6.34
C HIS A 90 -13.38 5.04 6.06
N GLU A 91 -14.34 4.74 6.92
CA GLU A 91 -15.23 3.56 6.75
C GLU A 91 -15.98 3.58 5.41
N GLU A 92 -16.25 4.76 4.86
CA GLU A 92 -16.91 4.98 3.57
C GLU A 92 -16.00 4.72 2.35
N LEU A 93 -14.71 4.48 2.55
CA LEU A 93 -13.70 4.39 1.49
C LEU A 93 -13.08 2.99 1.34
N ILE A 94 -13.71 1.98 1.96
CA ILE A 94 -13.35 0.57 1.81
C ILE A 94 -13.38 0.14 0.33
N ASN A 95 -14.26 0.72 -0.49
CA ASN A 95 -14.27 0.46 -1.93
C ASN A 95 -13.00 0.94 -2.65
N ASN A 96 -12.42 2.07 -2.18
CA ASN A 96 -11.14 2.58 -2.68
C ASN A 96 -9.98 1.75 -2.14
N MET A 97 -10.07 1.28 -0.89
CA MET A 97 -9.14 0.29 -0.33
C MET A 97 -9.10 -0.99 -1.17
N ILE A 98 -10.28 -1.55 -1.46
CA ILE A 98 -10.42 -2.76 -2.28
C ILE A 98 -9.77 -2.51 -3.62
N SER A 99 -10.16 -1.45 -4.34
CA SER A 99 -9.60 -1.09 -5.64
C SER A 99 -8.09 -0.85 -5.61
N GLY A 100 -7.53 -0.27 -4.54
CA GLY A 100 -6.09 -0.04 -4.39
C GLY A 100 -5.29 -1.31 -4.06
N ALA A 101 -5.73 -2.07 -3.05
CA ALA A 101 -5.11 -3.35 -2.64
C ALA A 101 -5.26 -4.47 -3.69
N SER A 102 -6.21 -4.32 -4.61
CA SER A 102 -6.32 -5.15 -5.81
C SER A 102 -5.02 -5.21 -6.62
N TYR A 103 -4.27 -4.10 -6.67
CA TYR A 103 -3.03 -3.98 -7.43
C TYR A 103 -1.78 -4.25 -6.59
N ALA A 104 -1.87 -4.14 -5.26
CA ALA A 104 -0.70 -4.28 -4.41
C ALA A 104 -0.23 -5.72 -4.23
N SER A 105 1.09 -5.90 -4.21
CA SER A 105 1.73 -7.18 -3.86
C SER A 105 2.13 -7.24 -2.39
N VAL A 106 2.20 -6.07 -1.75
CA VAL A 106 2.69 -5.86 -0.40
C VAL A 106 1.77 -4.87 0.29
N ALA A 107 1.43 -5.16 1.54
CA ALA A 107 0.78 -4.20 2.43
C ALA A 107 1.84 -3.56 3.33
N LEU A 108 1.82 -2.22 3.42
CA LEU A 108 2.56 -1.46 4.41
C LEU A 108 1.57 -0.96 5.46
N LEU A 109 1.54 -1.61 6.62
CA LEU A 109 0.76 -1.19 7.76
C LEU A 109 1.55 -0.19 8.61
N ILE A 110 0.93 0.94 8.94
CA ILE A 110 1.49 1.96 9.80
C ILE A 110 0.72 1.97 11.12
N VAL A 111 1.44 1.77 12.22
CA VAL A 111 0.89 1.72 13.58
C VAL A 111 1.63 2.73 14.45
N SER A 112 0.90 3.53 15.22
CA SER A 112 1.53 4.52 16.09
C SER A 112 2.08 3.88 17.36
N ALA A 113 3.32 4.24 17.72
CA ALA A 113 3.94 3.86 18.99
C ALA A 113 3.40 4.69 20.17
N LYS A 114 2.77 5.84 19.88
CA LYS A 114 2.19 6.73 20.90
C LYS A 114 1.15 5.97 21.73
N LYS A 115 1.19 6.13 23.06
CA LYS A 115 0.45 5.28 24.01
C LYS A 115 -1.08 5.38 23.85
N ASP A 116 -1.59 6.55 23.50
CA ASP A 116 -3.00 6.87 23.29
C ASP A 116 -3.51 6.53 21.87
N GLU A 117 -2.63 6.19 20.93
CA GLU A 117 -3.01 5.83 19.56
C GLU A 117 -2.89 4.32 19.32
N GLY A 118 -1.71 3.72 19.52
CA GLY A 118 -1.53 2.26 19.52
C GLY A 118 -2.20 1.47 18.38
N ILE A 119 -2.72 0.28 18.72
CA ILE A 119 -3.44 -0.60 17.79
C ILE A 119 -4.93 -0.33 17.93
N GLN A 120 -5.55 0.13 16.84
CA GLN A 120 -6.98 0.47 16.78
C GLN A 120 -7.79 -0.60 16.05
N ASP A 121 -9.11 -0.64 16.24
CA ASP A 121 -10.00 -1.58 15.52
C ASP A 121 -9.93 -1.42 14.01
N GLN A 122 -9.76 -0.18 13.54
CA GLN A 122 -9.50 0.10 12.13
C GLN A 122 -8.22 -0.58 11.60
N THR A 123 -7.17 -0.67 12.43
CA THR A 123 -5.92 -1.35 12.07
C THR A 123 -6.18 -2.85 11.83
N LYS A 124 -6.94 -3.48 12.73
CA LYS A 124 -7.35 -4.89 12.61
C LYS A 124 -8.21 -5.13 11.38
N ARG A 125 -9.19 -4.25 11.11
CA ARG A 125 -10.07 -4.31 9.93
C ARG A 125 -9.28 -4.21 8.63
N HIS A 126 -8.36 -3.26 8.53
CA HIS A 126 -7.52 -3.09 7.34
C HIS A 126 -6.61 -4.30 7.08
N LEU A 127 -6.02 -4.87 8.13
CA LEU A 127 -5.23 -6.10 8.02
C LEU A 127 -6.06 -7.27 7.50
N PHE A 128 -7.28 -7.44 8.03
CA PHE A 128 -8.19 -8.48 7.59
C PHE A 128 -8.55 -8.34 6.09
N ILE A 129 -8.89 -7.13 5.65
CA ILE A 129 -9.18 -6.84 4.24
C ILE A 129 -7.95 -7.10 3.36
N ALA A 130 -6.77 -6.65 3.77
CA ALA A 130 -5.53 -6.89 3.02
C ALA A 130 -5.26 -8.38 2.83
N ARG A 131 -5.51 -9.19 3.86
CA ARG A 131 -5.40 -10.65 3.79
C ARG A 131 -6.41 -11.25 2.83
N MET A 132 -7.68 -10.84 2.91
CA MET A 132 -8.76 -11.30 2.00
C MET A 132 -8.45 -10.98 0.54
N LEU A 133 -7.78 -9.85 0.26
CA LEU A 133 -7.35 -9.44 -1.08
C LEU A 133 -6.12 -10.21 -1.59
N GLY A 134 -5.66 -11.22 -0.84
CA GLY A 134 -4.59 -12.13 -1.25
C GLY A 134 -3.19 -11.53 -1.13
N ILE A 135 -3.02 -10.45 -0.36
CA ILE A 135 -1.69 -9.93 -0.05
C ILE A 135 -0.98 -10.97 0.83
N LYS A 136 0.21 -11.41 0.39
CA LYS A 136 1.02 -12.41 1.10
C LYS A 136 2.03 -11.75 2.03
N LYS A 137 2.72 -10.69 1.56
CA LYS A 137 3.75 -9.98 2.32
C LYS A 137 3.19 -8.74 3.03
N LEU A 138 3.52 -8.61 4.30
CA LEU A 138 3.12 -7.51 5.17
C LEU A 138 4.36 -6.87 5.79
N ILE A 139 4.47 -5.55 5.70
CA ILE A 139 5.47 -4.78 6.44
C ILE A 139 4.72 -3.91 7.44
N VAL A 140 5.08 -4.01 8.71
CA VAL A 140 4.52 -3.24 9.82
C VAL A 140 5.53 -2.18 10.22
N ALA A 141 5.26 -0.93 9.87
CA ALA A 141 5.98 0.24 10.32
C ALA A 141 5.39 0.73 11.65
N ILE A 142 6.12 0.53 12.74
CA ILE A 142 5.77 1.08 14.06
C ILE A 142 6.31 2.52 14.10
N ASN A 143 5.42 3.47 13.84
CA ASN A 143 5.71 4.88 13.62
C ASN A 143 5.66 5.69 14.92
N LYS A 144 6.09 6.95 14.86
CA LYS A 144 6.14 7.89 15.99
C LYS A 144 7.02 7.41 17.16
N MET A 145 8.08 6.66 16.86
CA MET A 145 9.05 6.21 17.88
C MET A 145 9.72 7.37 18.61
N ASP A 146 9.78 8.55 17.98
CA ASP A 146 10.27 9.79 18.59
C ASP A 146 9.40 10.28 19.76
N LEU A 147 8.10 9.97 19.77
CA LEU A 147 7.19 10.32 20.88
C LEU A 147 7.27 9.36 22.07
N VAL A 148 8.03 8.27 21.93
CA VAL A 148 8.26 7.27 22.98
C VAL A 148 9.75 7.06 23.22
N GLU A 149 10.55 8.11 22.96
CA GLU A 149 11.99 8.14 23.21
C GLU A 149 12.73 6.95 22.61
N PHE A 150 12.26 6.46 21.45
CA PHE A 150 12.85 5.34 20.73
C PHE A 150 12.94 4.03 21.54
N SER A 151 12.01 3.84 22.48
CA SER A 151 11.97 2.69 23.41
C SER A 151 11.81 1.32 22.72
N GLU A 152 12.77 0.43 22.90
CA GLU A 152 12.71 -0.97 22.46
C GLU A 152 11.55 -1.72 23.10
N GLN A 153 11.30 -1.49 24.39
CA GLN A 153 10.22 -2.14 25.14
C GLN A 153 8.85 -1.82 24.52
N ARG A 154 8.62 -0.54 24.17
CA ARG A 154 7.36 -0.14 23.52
C ARG A 154 7.20 -0.75 22.13
N PHE A 155 8.28 -0.84 21.36
CA PHE A 155 8.27 -1.53 20.07
C PHE A 155 7.91 -3.01 20.21
N MET A 156 8.54 -3.73 21.15
CA MET A 156 8.27 -5.15 21.38
C MET A 156 6.82 -5.37 21.83
N GLN A 157 6.30 -4.53 22.73
CA GLN A 157 4.90 -4.60 23.17
C GLN A 157 3.92 -4.55 21.98
N ILE A 158 4.08 -3.59 21.07
CA ILE A 158 3.20 -3.44 19.90
C ILE A 158 3.40 -4.59 18.91
N LYS A 159 4.64 -5.02 18.71
CA LYS A 159 4.97 -6.15 17.85
C LYS A 159 4.27 -7.42 18.34
N ASP A 160 4.37 -7.73 19.63
CA ASP A 160 3.80 -8.94 20.22
C ASP A 160 2.28 -8.91 20.12
N GLU A 161 1.63 -7.79 20.49
CA GLU A 161 0.18 -7.61 20.39
C GLU A 161 -0.33 -7.76 18.94
N LEU A 162 0.38 -7.23 17.95
CA LEU A 162 0.03 -7.40 16.54
C LEU A 162 0.29 -8.80 16.03
N SER A 163 1.37 -9.45 16.49
CA SER A 163 1.79 -10.76 15.98
C SER A 163 0.71 -11.82 16.22
N ASP A 164 0.07 -11.81 17.38
CA ASP A 164 -1.04 -12.71 17.72
C ASP A 164 -2.20 -12.54 16.75
N PHE A 165 -2.59 -11.29 16.46
CA PHE A 165 -3.68 -11.00 15.55
C PHE A 165 -3.33 -11.37 14.10
N ILE A 166 -2.13 -11.01 13.65
CA ILE A 166 -1.63 -11.26 12.28
C ILE A 166 -1.53 -12.77 11.99
N ASN A 167 -1.08 -13.56 12.96
CA ASN A 167 -1.03 -15.02 12.85
C ASN A 167 -2.45 -15.62 12.77
N ARG A 168 -3.40 -15.13 13.57
CA ARG A 168 -4.81 -15.60 13.56
C ARG A 168 -5.52 -15.35 12.24
N ILE A 169 -5.27 -14.22 11.58
CA ILE A 169 -5.85 -13.94 10.25
C ILE A 169 -5.12 -14.68 9.12
N GLY A 170 -4.03 -15.40 9.41
CA GLY A 170 -3.39 -16.33 8.48
C GLY A 170 -2.26 -15.74 7.64
N PHE A 171 -1.61 -14.66 8.09
CA PHE A 171 -0.28 -14.31 7.59
C PHE A 171 0.76 -15.24 8.24
N ARG A 172 1.77 -15.66 7.47
CA ARG A 172 2.90 -16.42 8.01
C ARG A 172 3.90 -15.47 8.64
N SER A 173 4.50 -15.82 9.77
CA SER A 173 5.47 -14.95 10.44
C SER A 173 6.68 -14.61 9.57
N GLU A 174 7.08 -15.51 8.67
CA GLU A 174 8.15 -15.31 7.65
C GLU A 174 7.79 -14.26 6.58
N ASP A 175 6.50 -13.97 6.42
CA ASP A 175 5.98 -13.01 5.45
C ASP A 175 5.73 -11.62 6.06
N VAL A 176 6.04 -11.45 7.35
CA VAL A 176 5.76 -10.24 8.12
C VAL A 176 7.07 -9.65 8.67
N SER A 177 7.34 -8.39 8.35
CA SER A 177 8.48 -7.64 8.91
C SER A 177 8.00 -6.49 9.78
N TYR A 178 8.64 -6.28 10.93
CA TYR A 178 8.34 -5.17 11.85
C TYR A 178 9.52 -4.20 11.88
N ILE A 179 9.25 -2.93 11.63
CA ILE A 179 10.29 -1.90 11.48
C ILE A 179 9.90 -0.70 12.36
N PRO A 180 10.70 -0.34 13.37
CA PRO A 180 10.48 0.86 14.16
C PRO A 180 10.94 2.08 13.36
N ILE A 181 10.07 3.07 13.16
CA ILE A 181 10.36 4.26 12.37
C ILE A 181 9.91 5.54 13.08
N SER A 182 10.49 6.66 12.67
CA SER A 182 9.87 7.98 12.85
C SER A 182 9.69 8.64 11.48
N ALA A 183 8.46 8.65 10.98
CA ALA A 183 8.10 9.33 9.74
C ALA A 183 8.37 10.84 9.80
N TYR A 184 8.29 11.44 10.97
CA TYR A 184 8.54 12.87 11.14
C TYR A 184 10.05 13.18 11.09
N LYS A 185 10.87 12.40 11.81
CA LYS A 185 12.33 12.60 11.88
C LYS A 185 13.12 11.93 10.75
N GLY A 186 12.51 11.03 9.98
CA GLY A 186 13.19 10.29 8.91
C GLY A 186 13.95 9.04 9.35
N GLU A 187 13.71 8.55 10.58
CA GLU A 187 14.50 7.49 11.22
C GLU A 187 14.09 6.10 10.72
N ASN A 188 15.08 5.24 10.39
CA ASN A 188 14.88 3.88 9.85
C ASN A 188 14.07 3.82 8.54
N ILE A 189 13.96 4.93 7.80
CA ILE A 189 13.25 4.98 6.51
C ILE A 189 14.20 4.65 5.36
N LEU A 190 15.19 5.52 5.14
CA LEU A 190 16.24 5.37 4.13
C LEU A 190 17.50 4.77 4.77
N ASP A 191 17.96 5.41 5.84
CA ASP A 191 19.16 5.07 6.59
C ASP A 191 18.80 4.51 7.98
N HIS A 192 19.70 3.72 8.55
CA HIS A 192 19.53 3.22 9.92
C HIS A 192 19.62 4.37 10.93
N SER A 193 18.74 4.30 11.92
CA SER A 193 18.68 5.27 13.00
C SER A 193 19.87 5.15 13.96
N THR A 194 20.43 6.28 14.35
CA THR A 194 21.40 6.35 15.46
C THR A 194 20.74 6.29 16.84
N ASN A 195 19.44 6.58 16.92
CA ASN A 195 18.65 6.59 18.14
C ASN A 195 18.10 5.19 18.49
N MET A 196 17.88 4.34 17.50
CA MET A 196 17.38 2.96 17.66
C MET A 196 18.47 1.92 17.40
N LYS A 197 19.64 2.03 18.05
CA LYS A 197 20.79 1.11 17.84
C LYS A 197 20.49 -0.35 18.17
N TRP A 198 19.49 -0.59 19.01
CA TRP A 198 18.98 -1.91 19.39
C TRP A 198 18.31 -2.62 18.20
N TYR A 199 17.72 -1.87 17.26
CA TYR A 199 17.11 -2.44 16.06
C TYR A 199 18.19 -2.81 15.03
N LYS A 200 18.31 -4.11 14.73
CA LYS A 200 19.26 -4.67 13.76
C LYS A 200 18.61 -5.13 12.44
N GLY A 201 17.30 -4.91 12.29
CA GLY A 201 16.58 -5.27 11.07
C GLY A 201 16.80 -4.26 9.94
N PRO A 202 16.19 -4.50 8.76
CA PRO A 202 16.33 -3.62 7.59
C PRO A 202 15.65 -2.26 7.79
N THR A 203 16.06 -1.25 7.02
CA THR A 203 15.29 -0.01 6.90
C THR A 203 13.99 -0.24 6.13
N LEU A 204 13.05 0.72 6.20
CA LEU A 204 11.78 0.60 5.51
C LEU A 204 11.95 0.41 4.00
N LEU A 205 12.80 1.20 3.35
CA LEU A 205 13.03 1.10 1.91
C LEU A 205 13.75 -0.19 1.51
N GLU A 206 14.61 -0.73 2.38
CA GLU A 206 15.24 -2.03 2.16
C GLU A 206 14.23 -3.16 2.23
N ALA A 207 13.39 -3.19 3.27
CA ALA A 207 12.33 -4.18 3.40
C ALA A 207 11.34 -4.11 2.22
N LEU A 208 10.95 -2.90 1.81
CA LEU A 208 10.10 -2.71 0.64
C LEU A 208 10.77 -3.20 -0.63
N LYS A 209 12.09 -3.04 -0.78
CA LYS A 209 12.87 -3.51 -1.94
C LYS A 209 13.10 -5.02 -1.94
N ASP A 210 13.08 -5.69 -0.81
CA ASP A 210 13.33 -7.14 -0.73
C ASP A 210 12.06 -7.97 -1.02
N THR A 211 10.88 -7.36 -0.99
CA THR A 211 9.63 -8.09 -1.30
C THR A 211 9.62 -8.70 -2.73
N PRO A 212 8.93 -9.82 -2.97
CA PRO A 212 8.79 -10.37 -4.31
C PRO A 212 8.01 -9.41 -5.22
N GLU A 213 8.40 -9.34 -6.50
CA GLU A 213 7.60 -8.65 -7.52
C GLU A 213 6.21 -9.28 -7.60
N ALA A 214 5.18 -8.46 -7.77
CA ALA A 214 3.84 -8.94 -8.14
C ALA A 214 3.94 -9.83 -9.40
N GLY A 215 3.70 -11.14 -9.26
CA GLY A 215 3.49 -12.05 -10.39
C GLY A 215 4.70 -12.84 -10.90
N ARG A 216 5.45 -13.49 -10.01
CA ARG A 216 6.36 -14.61 -10.40
C ARG A 216 6.12 -15.91 -9.63
N ALA A 217 4.87 -16.25 -9.32
CA ALA A 217 4.56 -17.66 -9.07
C ALA A 217 4.41 -18.37 -10.43
N LYS A 218 5.22 -19.40 -10.66
CA LYS A 218 4.90 -20.46 -11.62
C LYS A 218 3.84 -21.33 -10.92
N ASP A 219 2.55 -21.06 -11.09
CA ASP A 219 1.54 -21.98 -10.59
C ASP A 219 0.50 -22.25 -11.70
N ASP A 220 0.49 -23.51 -12.16
CA ASP A 220 -0.45 -24.08 -13.14
C ASP A 220 -1.79 -24.49 -12.49
N GLY A 221 -2.07 -23.97 -11.28
CA GLY A 221 -3.31 -24.25 -10.56
C GLY A 221 -4.56 -23.67 -11.23
N ALA A 222 -5.73 -24.19 -10.84
CA ALA A 222 -7.02 -23.73 -11.36
C ALA A 222 -7.19 -22.20 -11.20
N LEU A 223 -7.67 -21.57 -12.28
CA LEU A 223 -7.87 -20.13 -12.36
C LEU A 223 -8.79 -19.64 -11.23
N ARG A 224 -8.29 -18.68 -10.45
CA ARG A 224 -9.09 -17.96 -9.46
C ARG A 224 -8.87 -16.47 -9.64
N ILE A 225 -9.97 -15.74 -9.81
CA ILE A 225 -9.98 -14.29 -9.92
C ILE A 225 -10.92 -13.77 -8.85
N ILE A 226 -10.42 -12.90 -7.97
CA ILE A 226 -11.26 -12.16 -7.04
C ILE A 226 -11.83 -10.96 -7.81
N LEU A 227 -13.14 -11.00 -8.09
CA LEU A 227 -13.85 -9.88 -8.69
C LEU A 227 -14.03 -8.78 -7.65
N GLN A 228 -13.71 -7.55 -8.04
CA GLN A 228 -13.65 -6.38 -7.16
C GLN A 228 -14.62 -5.28 -7.59
N GLY A 229 -15.04 -5.29 -8.85
CA GLY A 229 -15.99 -4.32 -9.35
C GLY A 229 -16.53 -4.68 -10.72
N PHE A 230 -17.65 -4.07 -11.05
CA PHE A 230 -18.28 -4.16 -12.35
C PHE A 230 -18.28 -2.78 -13.01
N LEU A 231 -17.94 -2.73 -14.28
CA LEU A 231 -17.99 -1.53 -15.11
C LEU A 231 -19.12 -1.70 -16.12
N ASN A 232 -20.19 -0.93 -15.93
CA ASN A 232 -21.30 -0.82 -16.88
C ASN A 232 -20.94 0.15 -18.01
N GLY A 233 -20.98 -0.32 -19.25
CA GLY A 233 -20.70 0.49 -20.45
C GLY A 233 -21.17 -0.22 -21.73
N LYS A 234 -20.72 0.22 -22.92
CA LYS A 234 -21.06 -0.45 -24.20
C LYS A 234 -20.68 -1.94 -24.26
N ARG A 235 -19.71 -2.37 -23.43
CA ARG A 235 -19.39 -3.77 -23.16
C ARG A 235 -19.19 -3.94 -21.66
N ASN A 236 -19.96 -4.85 -21.08
CA ASN A 236 -19.84 -5.21 -19.67
C ASN A 236 -18.42 -5.70 -19.36
N SER A 237 -17.80 -5.11 -18.34
CA SER A 237 -16.46 -5.51 -17.92
C SER A 237 -16.40 -5.73 -16.43
N VAL A 238 -15.61 -6.69 -15.99
CA VAL A 238 -15.34 -6.95 -14.58
C VAL A 238 -13.90 -6.64 -14.27
N MET A 239 -13.67 -6.04 -13.10
CA MET A 239 -12.34 -5.78 -12.57
C MET A 239 -12.04 -6.80 -11.50
N GLY A 240 -10.80 -7.28 -11.47
CA GLY A 240 -10.39 -8.25 -10.46
C GLY A 240 -8.89 -8.46 -10.41
N LYS A 241 -8.47 -9.33 -9.51
CA LYS A 241 -7.09 -9.79 -9.40
C LYS A 241 -7.02 -11.29 -9.63
N VAL A 242 -6.15 -11.71 -10.53
CA VAL A 242 -5.81 -13.13 -10.68
C VAL A 242 -5.01 -13.54 -9.45
N VAL A 243 -5.63 -14.32 -8.56
CA VAL A 243 -4.99 -14.80 -7.34
C VAL A 243 -4.36 -16.18 -7.52
N ARG A 244 -4.73 -16.91 -8.58
CA ARG A 244 -4.12 -18.18 -8.96
C ARG A 244 -4.39 -18.52 -10.42
N GLY A 245 -3.45 -19.22 -11.06
CA GLY A 245 -3.56 -19.69 -12.44
C GLY A 245 -3.35 -18.59 -13.48
N SER A 246 -3.76 -18.87 -14.71
CA SER A 246 -3.70 -17.93 -15.84
C SER A 246 -4.99 -17.92 -16.64
N ILE A 247 -5.27 -16.80 -17.28
CA ILE A 247 -6.40 -16.62 -18.18
C ILE A 247 -5.91 -16.12 -19.53
N LYS A 248 -6.41 -16.70 -20.61
CA LYS A 248 -6.10 -16.30 -21.99
C LYS A 248 -7.34 -15.78 -22.71
N LEU A 249 -7.10 -14.88 -23.65
CA LEU A 249 -8.15 -14.34 -24.51
C LEU A 249 -8.84 -15.48 -25.27
N GLY A 250 -10.17 -15.52 -25.25
CA GLY A 250 -10.96 -16.54 -25.94
C GLY A 250 -11.08 -17.89 -25.22
N GLU A 251 -10.57 -18.03 -23.99
CA GLU A 251 -10.87 -19.20 -23.16
C GLU A 251 -12.38 -19.26 -22.84
N LYS A 252 -12.98 -20.42 -23.13
CA LYS A 252 -14.44 -20.59 -23.23
C LYS A 252 -15.17 -20.92 -21.92
N ALA A 253 -14.49 -20.98 -20.78
CA ALA A 253 -15.14 -21.37 -19.53
C ALA A 253 -14.47 -20.72 -18.31
N THR A 254 -14.75 -19.43 -18.08
CA THR A 254 -14.59 -18.86 -16.74
C THR A 254 -15.96 -18.82 -16.08
N CYS A 255 -16.15 -19.54 -14.98
CA CYS A 255 -17.40 -19.50 -14.22
C CYS A 255 -17.32 -18.41 -13.15
N ILE A 256 -18.31 -17.52 -13.12
CA ILE A 256 -18.48 -16.53 -12.07
C ILE A 256 -19.31 -17.16 -10.94
N ILE A 257 -18.66 -17.39 -9.81
CA ILE A 257 -19.28 -17.91 -8.58
C ILE A 257 -19.55 -16.72 -7.63
N PRO A 258 -20.66 -16.69 -6.86
CA PRO A 258 -21.66 -17.76 -6.66
C PRO A 258 -22.79 -17.78 -7.69
N LEU A 259 -22.81 -16.87 -8.65
CA LEU A 259 -23.89 -16.75 -9.66
C LEU A 259 -23.99 -17.98 -10.58
N ASN A 260 -22.93 -18.79 -10.64
CA ASN A 260 -22.81 -19.98 -11.49
C ASN A 260 -23.03 -19.66 -12.99
N VAL A 261 -22.55 -18.49 -13.42
CA VAL A 261 -22.68 -18.00 -14.80
C VAL A 261 -21.38 -18.22 -15.55
N ASN A 262 -21.45 -18.90 -16.69
CA ASN A 262 -20.32 -19.05 -17.60
C ASN A 262 -20.16 -17.82 -18.47
N VAL A 263 -18.94 -17.29 -18.54
CA VAL A 263 -18.61 -16.12 -19.35
C VAL A 263 -17.45 -16.40 -20.30
N ILE A 264 -17.47 -15.71 -21.44
CA ILE A 264 -16.39 -15.73 -22.44
C ILE A 264 -15.62 -14.43 -22.32
N ILE A 265 -14.30 -14.52 -22.20
CA ILE A 265 -13.45 -13.34 -22.05
C ILE A 265 -13.10 -12.78 -23.42
N LYS A 266 -13.71 -11.64 -23.76
CA LYS A 266 -13.55 -10.94 -25.04
C LYS A 266 -12.39 -9.96 -25.06
N SER A 267 -11.92 -9.52 -23.90
CA SER A 267 -10.72 -8.67 -23.78
C SER A 267 -10.10 -8.78 -22.41
N ILE A 268 -8.77 -8.67 -22.34
CA ILE A 268 -8.02 -8.60 -21.08
C ILE A 268 -7.18 -7.32 -21.12
N VAL A 269 -7.30 -6.50 -20.08
CA VAL A 269 -6.49 -5.29 -19.90
C VAL A 269 -5.70 -5.40 -18.60
N VAL A 270 -4.39 -5.25 -18.68
CA VAL A 270 -3.49 -5.20 -17.52
C VAL A 270 -2.75 -3.87 -17.56
N ARG A 271 -2.84 -3.09 -16.48
CA ARG A 271 -2.19 -1.76 -16.36
C ARG A 271 -2.48 -0.82 -17.55
N GLY A 272 -3.75 -0.78 -17.99
CA GLY A 272 -4.20 0.06 -19.10
C GLY A 272 -3.81 -0.43 -20.51
N LYS A 273 -3.07 -1.54 -20.63
CA LYS A 273 -2.68 -2.13 -21.92
C LYS A 273 -3.49 -3.40 -22.19
N ARG A 274 -3.99 -3.55 -23.42
CA ARG A 274 -4.61 -4.81 -23.87
C ARG A 274 -3.55 -5.89 -23.98
N VAL A 275 -3.85 -7.07 -23.44
CA VAL A 275 -2.96 -8.22 -23.43
C VAL A 275 -3.74 -9.48 -23.83
N ASN A 276 -3.02 -10.49 -24.34
CA ASN A 276 -3.63 -11.77 -24.74
C ASN A 276 -3.73 -12.77 -23.59
N SER A 277 -3.06 -12.51 -22.46
CA SER A 277 -3.10 -13.34 -21.27
C SER A 277 -2.80 -12.55 -20.01
N ALA A 278 -3.29 -13.03 -18.87
CA ALA A 278 -2.94 -12.56 -17.54
C ALA A 278 -2.71 -13.76 -16.61
N LYS A 279 -1.89 -13.57 -15.58
CA LYS A 279 -1.48 -14.63 -14.63
C LYS A 279 -1.56 -14.14 -13.19
N GLU A 280 -1.34 -15.05 -12.23
CA GLU A 280 -1.30 -14.74 -10.79
C GLU A 280 -0.54 -13.42 -10.50
N GLY A 281 -1.15 -12.57 -9.68
CA GLY A 281 -0.64 -11.26 -9.31
C GLY A 281 -1.01 -10.14 -10.28
N ASN A 282 -1.57 -10.43 -11.46
CA ASN A 282 -2.09 -9.40 -12.35
C ASN A 282 -3.47 -8.94 -11.92
N SER A 283 -3.62 -7.62 -11.81
CA SER A 283 -4.93 -6.98 -11.78
C SER A 283 -5.40 -6.75 -13.20
N VAL A 284 -6.62 -7.18 -13.47
CA VAL A 284 -7.20 -7.33 -14.80
C VAL A 284 -8.52 -6.59 -14.88
N VAL A 285 -8.77 -5.99 -16.05
CA VAL A 285 -10.12 -5.66 -16.51
C VAL A 285 -10.46 -6.65 -17.60
N LEU A 286 -11.50 -7.46 -17.37
CA LEU A 286 -11.97 -8.49 -18.28
C LEU A 286 -13.26 -8.02 -18.94
N GLY A 287 -13.27 -7.94 -20.26
CA GLY A 287 -14.50 -7.72 -21.02
C GLY A 287 -15.24 -9.04 -21.20
N LEU A 288 -16.53 -9.05 -20.85
CA LEU A 288 -17.42 -10.21 -20.97
C LEU A 288 -18.18 -10.22 -22.31
#